data_AF-A0A4Q5W9L5-F1
#
_entry.id   AF-A0A4Q5W9L5-F1
#
_cell.length_a   1.000
_cell.length_b   1.000
_cell.length_c   1.000
_cell.angle_alpha   90.00
_cell.angle_beta   90.00
_cell.angle_gamma   90.00
#
_symmetry.space_group_name_H-M   'P 1'
#
loop_
_entity.id
_entity.type
_entity.pdbx_description
1 polymer ?
#
loop_
_entity_poly.entity_id
_entity_poly.type
_entity_poly.pdbx_seq_one_letter_code
_entity_poly.pdbx_strand_id
1 'polypeptide(L)'
;MSRPPRQPRGNQERGAPTREMVLEYLEKHPSHGAKRDIARGLDVPTEHKPELRRILNELEAEGALVRTAKRAFQPAEQPPPTGIVKFERIDSQGELIGRAMGREGPFGPDIYYQGSLGKSREIAVGPGESALCRIDKGGDGIWRARAIKKIDATPDTSLIGVYRANRYGGTVDPTSRKEKSNFIIEKADARDAKDGDLVRINARPARGYGPRRAAIVEVIGRLDDPRSASIIAMHTHGVPDEFPEAVLEEAQKATAAPAPREDLTRIPLITIDPEDARDHDDAVYAE
;
A
#
# COMPACT_ATOMS: atom_id res chain seq x y z
N MET A 1 12.21 46.07 -21.63
CA MET A 1 11.06 46.20 -20.72
C MET A 1 11.50 45.81 -19.32
N SER A 2 11.67 46.81 -18.46
CA SER A 2 12.18 46.64 -17.09
C SER A 2 11.09 46.08 -16.19
N ARG A 3 11.44 45.07 -15.37
CA ARG A 3 10.55 44.48 -14.36
C ARG A 3 10.10 45.56 -13.38
N PRO A 4 8.82 45.61 -12.99
CA PRO A 4 8.33 46.58 -12.01
C PRO A 4 8.97 46.31 -10.63
N PRO A 5 9.17 47.36 -9.81
CA PRO A 5 9.77 47.23 -8.49
C PRO A 5 8.85 46.43 -7.57
N ARG A 6 9.43 45.52 -6.78
CA ARG A 6 8.72 44.78 -5.73
C ARG A 6 8.23 45.77 -4.67
N GLN A 7 6.94 45.72 -4.36
CA GLN A 7 6.37 46.42 -3.20
C GLN A 7 7.06 45.97 -1.91
N PRO A 8 7.32 46.89 -0.97
CA PRO A 8 7.92 46.55 0.31
C PRO A 8 6.93 45.71 1.13
N ARG A 9 7.34 44.49 1.50
CA ARG A 9 6.58 43.66 2.43
C ARG A 9 6.71 44.28 3.82
N GLY A 10 5.55 44.53 4.45
CA GLY A 10 5.46 45.06 5.80
C GLY A 10 6.27 44.24 6.80
N ASN A 11 6.82 44.93 7.78
CA ASN A 11 7.66 44.45 8.85
C ASN A 11 6.91 43.41 9.72
N GLN A 12 6.93 42.13 9.35
CA GLN A 12 6.62 41.05 10.27
C GLN A 12 7.90 40.76 11.05
N GLU A 13 7.83 40.90 12.37
CA GLU A 13 8.94 40.68 13.29
C GLU A 13 9.60 39.33 12.99
N ARG A 14 10.92 39.35 12.76
CA ARG A 14 11.74 38.14 12.66
C ARG A 14 11.82 37.52 14.06
N GLY A 15 10.81 36.74 14.41
CA GLY A 15 10.62 36.14 15.72
C GLY A 15 10.57 34.62 15.68
N ALA A 16 10.50 34.01 16.87
CA ALA A 16 10.26 32.58 17.02
C ALA A 16 8.91 32.21 16.37
N PRO A 17 8.84 31.10 15.59
CA PRO A 17 7.58 30.67 15.00
C PRO A 17 6.59 30.25 16.09
N THR A 18 5.31 30.61 15.95
CA THR A 18 4.24 30.11 16.83
C THR A 18 3.45 28.97 16.17
N ARG A 19 2.62 28.29 16.94
CA ARG A 19 1.75 27.21 16.45
C ARG A 19 0.78 27.69 15.38
N GLU A 20 0.12 28.80 15.63
CA GLU A 20 -0.90 29.39 14.75
C GLU A 20 -0.29 29.76 13.40
N MET A 21 0.92 30.35 13.42
CA MET A 21 1.66 30.71 12.21
C MET A 21 1.99 29.49 11.35
N VAL A 22 2.33 28.36 11.97
CA VAL A 22 2.66 27.12 11.24
C VAL A 22 1.41 26.52 10.59
N LEU A 23 0.27 26.48 11.30
CA LEU A 23 -0.99 25.98 10.75
C LEU A 23 -1.51 26.87 9.62
N GLU A 24 -1.57 28.18 9.84
CA GLU A 24 -2.03 29.15 8.83
C GLU A 24 -1.15 29.13 7.56
N TYR A 25 0.16 28.98 7.73
CA TYR A 25 1.08 28.86 6.61
C TYR A 25 0.83 27.59 5.79
N LEU A 26 0.60 26.45 6.45
CA LEU A 26 0.34 25.18 5.78
C LEU A 26 -1.02 25.16 5.09
N GLU A 27 -2.04 25.82 5.66
CA GLU A 27 -3.34 26.01 5.01
C GLU A 27 -3.23 26.85 3.73
N LYS A 28 -2.49 27.97 3.79
CA LYS A 28 -2.29 28.86 2.63
C LYS A 28 -1.36 28.27 1.58
N HIS A 29 -0.45 27.39 1.99
CA HIS A 29 0.54 26.76 1.12
C HIS A 29 0.60 25.23 1.31
N PRO A 30 -0.42 24.49 0.84
CA PRO A 30 -0.48 23.02 0.99
C PRO A 30 0.66 22.28 0.29
N SER A 31 1.38 22.91 -0.65
CA SER A 31 2.55 22.32 -1.31
C SER A 31 3.85 22.48 -0.51
N HIS A 32 3.89 23.31 0.53
CA HIS A 32 5.09 23.66 1.30
C HIS A 32 5.21 22.91 2.62
N GLY A 33 4.83 21.63 2.64
CA GLY A 33 4.87 20.80 3.85
C GLY A 33 6.27 20.37 4.31
N ALA A 34 7.32 20.53 3.51
CA ALA A 34 8.66 20.15 3.92
C ALA A 34 9.20 21.14 4.96
N LYS A 35 9.85 20.64 6.02
CA LYS A 35 10.40 21.49 7.09
C LYS A 35 11.24 22.68 6.59
N ARG A 36 12.00 22.49 5.50
CA ARG A 36 12.82 23.56 4.89
C ARG A 36 11.97 24.65 4.25
N ASP A 37 10.85 24.27 3.65
CA ASP A 37 9.97 25.20 2.96
C ASP A 37 9.11 25.98 3.97
N ILE A 38 8.64 25.31 5.04
CA ILE A 38 7.99 25.97 6.19
C ILE A 38 8.95 26.99 6.83
N ALA A 39 10.19 26.59 7.13
CA ALA A 39 11.17 27.50 7.72
C ALA A 39 11.50 28.70 6.81
N ARG A 40 11.56 28.50 5.49
CA ARG A 40 11.80 29.57 4.51
C ARG A 40 10.59 30.48 4.36
N GLY A 41 9.38 29.91 4.39
CA GLY A 41 8.13 30.64 4.21
C GLY A 41 7.77 31.53 5.39
N LEU A 42 8.11 31.08 6.59
CA LEU A 42 7.93 31.82 7.85
C LEU A 42 9.15 32.70 8.22
N ASP A 43 10.14 32.82 7.33
CA ASP A 43 11.41 33.55 7.55
C ASP A 43 12.11 33.20 8.89
N VAL A 44 12.07 31.91 9.29
CA VAL A 44 12.54 31.45 10.61
C VAL A 44 14.08 31.50 10.66
N PRO A 45 14.67 32.30 11.57
CA PRO A 45 16.13 32.36 11.75
C PRO A 45 16.71 31.01 12.19
N THR A 46 18.01 30.80 11.94
CA THR A 46 18.65 29.51 12.26
C THR A 46 18.58 29.14 13.75
N GLU A 47 18.59 30.13 14.63
CA GLU A 47 18.47 29.96 16.09
C GLU A 47 17.11 29.40 16.52
N HIS A 48 16.03 29.69 15.77
CA HIS A 48 14.66 29.25 16.08
C HIS A 48 14.24 27.97 15.33
N LYS A 49 15.14 27.35 14.55
CA LYS A 49 14.90 26.06 13.88
C LYS A 49 14.67 24.86 14.84
N PRO A 50 15.25 24.82 16.05
CA PRO A 50 14.88 23.85 17.08
C PRO A 50 13.44 24.06 17.57
N GLU A 51 13.03 25.30 17.82
CA GLU A 51 11.67 25.69 18.24
C GLU A 51 10.63 25.23 17.21
N LEU A 52 10.86 25.52 15.93
CA LEU A 52 10.01 25.05 14.83
C LEU A 52 9.87 23.52 14.82
N ARG A 53 10.95 22.79 15.14
CA ARG A 53 10.91 21.32 15.20
C ARG A 53 10.03 20.83 16.32
N ARG A 54 10.13 21.47 17.49
CA ARG A 54 9.35 21.16 18.67
C ARG A 54 7.86 21.36 18.36
N ILE A 55 7.50 22.52 17.84
CA ILE A 55 6.13 22.86 17.45
C ILE A 55 5.55 21.87 16.43
N LEU A 56 6.31 21.53 15.38
CA LEU A 56 5.86 20.55 14.37
C LEU A 56 5.63 19.15 14.97
N ASN A 57 6.47 18.72 15.91
CA ASN A 57 6.32 17.43 16.56
C ASN A 57 5.16 17.43 17.57
N GLU A 58 4.95 18.52 18.31
CA GLU A 58 3.82 18.65 19.24
C GLU A 58 2.49 18.69 18.48
N LEU A 59 2.41 19.43 17.38
CA LEU A 59 1.24 19.46 16.49
C LEU A 59 0.97 18.09 15.83
N GLU A 60 2.02 17.31 15.56
CA GLU A 60 1.89 15.93 15.08
C GLU A 60 1.35 15.01 16.20
N ALA A 61 1.89 15.13 17.41
CA ALA A 61 1.46 14.33 18.57
C ALA A 61 0.01 14.59 18.98
N GLU A 62 -0.47 15.82 18.80
CA GLU A 62 -1.87 16.20 19.05
C GLU A 62 -2.81 15.90 17.87
N GLY A 63 -2.28 15.35 16.77
CA GLY A 63 -3.07 14.99 15.59
C GLY A 63 -3.51 16.18 14.72
N ALA A 64 -3.03 17.41 14.99
CA ALA A 64 -3.28 18.57 14.15
C ALA A 64 -2.52 18.50 12.81
N LEU A 65 -1.35 17.87 12.82
CA LEU A 65 -0.54 17.62 11.62
C LEU A 65 -0.32 16.13 11.38
N VAL A 66 -0.39 15.72 10.12
CA VAL A 66 0.00 14.38 9.69
C VAL A 66 1.27 14.45 8.88
N ARG A 67 2.22 13.56 9.20
CA ARG A 67 3.43 13.39 8.42
C ARG A 67 3.17 12.46 7.23
N THR A 68 3.31 13.02 6.04
CA THR A 68 3.18 12.29 4.78
C THR A 68 4.37 11.35 4.54
N ALA A 69 4.22 10.40 3.61
CA ALA A 69 5.29 9.47 3.20
C ALA A 69 6.61 10.15 2.77
N LYS A 70 6.56 11.41 2.31
CA LYS A 70 7.73 12.21 1.92
C LYS A 70 8.34 13.03 3.07
N ARG A 71 7.98 12.74 4.34
CA ARG A 71 8.41 13.51 5.53
C ARG A 71 8.00 14.99 5.49
N ALA A 72 6.93 15.31 4.74
CA ALA A 72 6.31 16.63 4.75
C ALA A 72 5.12 16.63 5.71
N PHE A 73 4.91 17.73 6.43
CA PHE A 73 3.80 17.97 7.35
C PHE A 73 2.61 18.57 6.59
N GLN A 74 1.41 18.13 6.93
CA GLN A 74 0.16 18.66 6.40
C GLN A 74 -0.89 18.73 7.51
N PRO A 75 -1.85 19.67 7.45
CA PRO A 75 -3.02 19.65 8.32
C PRO A 75 -3.73 18.31 8.22
N ALA A 76 -4.13 17.72 9.35
CA ALA A 76 -4.85 16.44 9.35
C ALA A 76 -6.19 16.50 8.60
N GLU A 77 -6.77 17.69 8.47
CA GLU A 77 -8.02 17.94 7.76
C GLU A 77 -7.85 18.05 6.23
N GLN A 78 -6.62 18.18 5.72
CA GLN A 78 -6.38 18.42 4.30
C GLN A 78 -5.39 17.41 3.71
N PRO A 79 -5.80 16.67 2.66
CA PRO A 79 -4.91 15.74 2.00
C PRO A 79 -3.84 16.50 1.18
N PRO A 80 -2.62 15.96 1.06
CA PRO A 80 -1.56 16.60 0.27
C PRO A 80 -1.96 16.63 -1.22
N PRO A 81 -1.52 17.63 -2.00
CA PRO A 81 -1.81 17.71 -3.43
C PRO A 81 -1.26 16.52 -4.24
N THR A 82 -0.30 15.78 -3.68
CA THR A 82 0.13 14.49 -4.21
C THR A 82 0.48 13.57 -3.05
N GLY A 83 -0.23 12.45 -2.94
CA GLY A 83 -0.12 11.51 -1.83
C GLY A 83 -0.59 10.11 -2.21
N ILE A 84 -0.37 9.14 -1.32
CA ILE A 84 -0.95 7.82 -1.47
C ILE A 84 -2.39 7.89 -0.97
N VAL A 85 -3.34 7.35 -1.74
CA VAL A 85 -4.73 7.19 -1.35
C VAL A 85 -5.02 5.70 -1.25
N LYS A 86 -5.60 5.27 -0.14
CA LYS A 86 -6.14 3.91 0.03
C LYS A 86 -7.64 3.98 -0.25
N PHE A 87 -8.09 3.23 -1.24
CA PHE A 87 -9.51 3.14 -1.58
C PHE A 87 -10.16 2.07 -0.73
N GLU A 88 -11.23 2.41 -0.04
CA GLU A 88 -11.81 1.57 1.01
C GLU A 88 -13.16 1.00 0.61
N ARG A 89 -13.94 1.76 -0.16
CA ARG A 89 -15.32 1.40 -0.47
C ARG A 89 -15.78 1.95 -1.81
N ILE A 90 -16.86 1.38 -2.31
CA ILE A 90 -17.65 1.91 -3.42
C ILE A 90 -18.97 2.38 -2.82
N ASP A 91 -19.45 3.54 -3.23
CA ASP A 91 -20.77 4.03 -2.81
C ASP A 91 -21.92 3.42 -3.62
N SER A 92 -23.16 3.82 -3.31
CA SER A 92 -24.36 3.34 -4.01
C SER A 92 -24.47 3.79 -5.47
N GLN A 93 -23.65 4.76 -5.89
CA GLN A 93 -23.58 5.26 -7.26
C GLN A 93 -22.44 4.62 -8.07
N GLY A 94 -21.64 3.74 -7.45
CA GLY A 94 -20.52 3.08 -8.10
C GLY A 94 -19.22 3.88 -8.06
N GLU A 95 -19.14 4.98 -7.30
CA GLU A 95 -17.92 5.76 -7.17
C GLU A 95 -16.97 5.15 -6.13
N LEU A 96 -15.69 5.03 -6.50
CA LEU A 96 -14.66 4.51 -5.60
C LEU A 96 -14.14 5.62 -4.67
N ILE A 97 -14.27 5.40 -3.36
CA ILE A 97 -13.93 6.35 -2.31
C ILE A 97 -12.74 5.85 -1.50
N GLY A 98 -11.79 6.75 -1.24
CA GLY A 98 -10.62 6.47 -0.42
C GLY A 98 -10.23 7.62 0.51
N ARG A 99 -9.21 7.38 1.33
CA ARG A 99 -8.59 8.36 2.24
C ARG A 99 -7.10 8.46 2.00
N ALA A 100 -6.52 9.64 2.27
CA ALA A 100 -5.09 9.85 2.10
C ALA A 100 -4.31 9.05 3.16
N MET A 101 -3.16 8.51 2.81
CA MET A 101 -2.33 7.71 3.72
C MET A 101 -1.25 8.57 4.37
N GLY A 102 -1.33 8.66 5.69
CA GLY A 102 -0.32 9.24 6.57
C GLY A 102 0.62 8.17 7.11
N ARG A 103 1.53 8.56 8.00
CA ARG A 103 2.46 7.61 8.64
C ARG A 103 1.78 6.67 9.64
N GLU A 104 0.72 7.15 10.30
CA GLU A 104 -0.01 6.40 11.34
C GLU A 104 -1.30 5.76 10.82
N GLY A 105 -1.67 6.01 9.56
CA GLY A 105 -2.86 5.44 8.95
C GLY A 105 -3.56 6.37 7.96
N PRO A 106 -4.76 5.99 7.49
CA PRO A 106 -5.61 6.85 6.66
C PRO A 106 -6.03 8.11 7.43
N PHE A 107 -6.02 9.26 6.76
CA PHE A 107 -6.41 10.55 7.33
C PHE A 107 -7.10 11.44 6.29
N GLY A 108 -7.71 12.51 6.76
CA GLY A 108 -8.40 13.49 5.93
C GLY A 108 -9.79 13.06 5.46
N PRO A 109 -10.43 13.88 4.61
CA PRO A 109 -11.78 13.68 4.11
C PRO A 109 -11.84 12.55 3.08
N ASP A 110 -13.07 12.17 2.71
CA ASP A 110 -13.32 11.25 1.60
C ASP A 110 -12.82 11.83 0.28
N ILE A 111 -12.11 11.02 -0.50
CA ILE A 111 -11.54 11.36 -1.79
C ILE A 111 -12.11 10.44 -2.85
N TYR A 112 -12.75 11.02 -3.86
CA TYR A 112 -13.40 10.31 -4.95
C TYR A 112 -12.42 10.03 -6.09
N TYR A 113 -12.43 8.80 -6.61
CA TYR A 113 -11.57 8.42 -7.73
C TYR A 113 -12.10 8.95 -9.06
N GLN A 114 -11.25 9.61 -9.85
CA GLN A 114 -11.59 10.12 -11.19
C GLN A 114 -10.78 9.47 -12.32
N GLY A 115 -10.25 8.27 -12.10
CA GLY A 115 -9.44 7.58 -13.10
C GLY A 115 -7.97 8.00 -13.12
N SER A 116 -7.26 7.61 -14.17
CA SER A 116 -5.81 7.83 -14.31
C SER A 116 -5.47 9.20 -14.88
N LEU A 117 -4.37 9.78 -14.41
CA LEU A 117 -3.82 11.03 -14.91
C LEU A 117 -2.96 10.78 -16.16
N GLY A 118 -3.56 10.75 -17.36
CA GLY A 118 -2.83 10.69 -18.64
C GLY A 118 -3.58 9.98 -19.78
N LYS A 119 -3.06 10.08 -21.02
CA LYS A 119 -3.59 9.42 -22.24
C LYS A 119 -3.15 7.96 -22.42
N SER A 120 -2.49 7.34 -21.45
CA SER A 120 -1.98 5.96 -21.61
C SER A 120 -2.17 5.15 -20.35
N ARG A 121 -2.79 3.97 -20.55
CA ARG A 121 -3.22 2.95 -19.59
C ARG A 121 -4.13 3.47 -18.48
N GLU A 122 -5.39 3.07 -18.56
CA GLU A 122 -6.29 3.10 -17.42
C GLU A 122 -5.65 2.35 -16.25
N ILE A 123 -5.49 3.06 -15.13
CA ILE A 123 -5.04 2.46 -13.88
C ILE A 123 -6.31 1.98 -13.18
N ALA A 124 -6.59 0.68 -13.25
CA ALA A 124 -7.68 0.08 -12.51
C ALA A 124 -7.29 -0.04 -11.03
N VAL A 125 -8.06 0.64 -10.18
CA VAL A 125 -7.93 0.60 -8.72
C VAL A 125 -9.28 0.16 -8.15
N GLY A 126 -9.27 -0.83 -7.26
CA GLY A 126 -10.46 -1.35 -6.58
C GLY A 126 -10.45 -1.10 -5.07
N PRO A 127 -11.52 -1.49 -4.36
CA PRO A 127 -11.58 -1.45 -2.91
C PRO A 127 -10.44 -2.27 -2.26
N GLY A 128 -9.84 -1.73 -1.21
CA GLY A 128 -8.68 -2.30 -0.52
C GLY A 128 -7.34 -1.91 -1.13
N GLU A 129 -7.31 -1.43 -2.38
CA GLU A 129 -6.08 -1.10 -3.08
C GLU A 129 -5.62 0.34 -2.81
N SER A 130 -4.33 0.60 -3.06
CA SER A 130 -3.75 1.93 -2.90
C SER A 130 -3.20 2.46 -4.22
N ALA A 131 -3.15 3.78 -4.38
CA ALA A 131 -2.48 4.42 -5.51
C ALA A 131 -1.82 5.73 -5.10
N LEU A 132 -0.72 6.07 -5.77
CA LEU A 132 -0.16 7.40 -5.73
C LEU A 132 -1.03 8.28 -6.61
N CYS A 133 -1.70 9.26 -6.00
CA CYS A 133 -2.67 10.12 -6.67
C CYS A 133 -2.24 11.58 -6.62
N ARG A 134 -2.65 12.33 -7.64
CA ARG A 134 -2.81 13.78 -7.54
C ARG A 134 -4.18 14.05 -6.94
N ILE A 135 -4.23 14.84 -5.87
CA ILE A 135 -5.44 15.11 -5.11
C ILE A 135 -5.74 16.61 -5.25
N ASP A 136 -6.92 16.91 -5.76
CA ASP A 136 -7.38 18.27 -6.01
C ASP A 136 -8.77 18.46 -5.37
N LYS A 137 -9.02 19.61 -4.74
CA LYS A 137 -10.37 19.99 -4.28
C LYS A 137 -11.10 20.67 -5.43
N GLY A 138 -12.23 20.12 -5.84
CA GLY A 138 -13.09 20.75 -6.85
C GLY A 138 -13.71 22.05 -6.35
N GLY A 139 -14.21 22.88 -7.27
CA GLY A 139 -14.92 24.12 -6.93
C GLY A 139 -16.22 23.89 -6.14
N ASP A 140 -16.73 22.67 -6.14
CA ASP A 140 -17.87 22.17 -5.35
C ASP A 140 -17.46 21.70 -3.93
N GLY A 141 -16.18 21.80 -3.59
CA GLY A 141 -15.65 21.38 -2.29
C GLY A 141 -15.35 19.89 -2.16
N ILE A 142 -15.61 19.09 -3.21
CA ILE A 142 -15.38 17.64 -3.20
C ILE A 142 -13.94 17.33 -3.57
N TRP A 143 -13.28 16.48 -2.78
CA TRP A 143 -11.93 16.03 -3.03
C TRP A 143 -11.89 14.91 -4.07
N ARG A 144 -11.03 15.07 -5.06
CA ARG A 144 -10.89 14.13 -6.17
C ARG A 144 -9.46 13.67 -6.32
N ALA A 145 -9.27 12.38 -6.56
CA ALA A 145 -7.98 11.76 -6.84
C ALA A 145 -7.89 11.29 -8.28
N ARG A 146 -6.80 11.65 -8.95
CA ARG A 146 -6.39 11.04 -10.23
C ARG A 146 -5.16 10.18 -10.01
N ALA A 147 -5.25 8.89 -10.34
CA ALA A 147 -4.14 7.95 -10.14
C ALA A 147 -2.98 8.27 -11.08
N ILE A 148 -1.79 8.39 -10.51
CA ILE A 148 -0.52 8.49 -11.24
C ILE A 148 0.09 7.10 -11.39
N LYS A 149 0.05 6.29 -10.32
CA LYS A 149 0.62 4.94 -10.27
C LYS A 149 -0.12 4.11 -9.21
N LYS A 150 -0.51 2.88 -9.54
CA LYS A 150 -1.02 1.92 -8.54
C LYS A 150 0.09 1.55 -7.55
N ILE A 151 -0.24 1.60 -6.28
CA ILE A 151 0.60 1.09 -5.20
C ILE A 151 -0.04 -0.23 -4.83
N ASP A 152 0.55 -1.31 -5.34
CA ASP A 152 0.19 -2.65 -4.88
C ASP A 152 0.27 -2.60 -3.35
N ALA A 153 -0.87 -2.85 -2.69
CA ALA A 153 -0.90 -2.95 -1.24
C ALA A 153 0.18 -3.95 -0.94
N THR A 154 1.28 -3.50 -0.31
CA THR A 154 2.41 -4.37 0.01
C THR A 154 1.78 -5.52 0.78
N PRO A 155 1.56 -6.72 0.16
CA PRO A 155 1.34 -7.87 0.98
C PRO A 155 2.64 -7.96 1.78
N ASP A 156 2.64 -8.48 3.00
CA ASP A 156 3.89 -8.83 3.64
C ASP A 156 4.78 -9.52 2.58
N THR A 157 5.82 -8.79 2.16
CA THR A 157 6.44 -8.91 0.82
C THR A 157 7.26 -10.18 0.77
N SER A 158 6.53 -11.27 0.71
CA SER A 158 7.05 -12.60 0.67
C SER A 158 7.38 -12.81 -0.81
N LEU A 159 8.65 -12.63 -1.13
CA LEU A 159 9.17 -12.83 -2.49
C LEU A 159 9.46 -14.31 -2.67
N ILE A 160 9.13 -14.86 -3.82
CA ILE A 160 9.51 -16.23 -4.16
C ILE A 160 10.80 -16.19 -4.98
N GLY A 161 11.72 -17.09 -4.64
CA GLY A 161 13.01 -17.20 -5.30
C GLY A 161 13.65 -18.55 -5.10
N VAL A 162 14.72 -18.80 -5.85
CA VAL A 162 15.51 -20.03 -5.74
C VAL A 162 16.66 -19.79 -4.79
N TYR A 163 16.76 -20.62 -3.75
CA TYR A 163 17.86 -20.56 -2.81
C TYR A 163 19.12 -21.18 -3.39
N ARG A 164 20.22 -20.42 -3.33
CA ARG A 164 21.57 -20.81 -3.73
C ARG A 164 22.44 -20.84 -2.48
N ALA A 165 22.76 -22.04 -2.00
CA ALA A 165 23.50 -22.20 -0.77
C ALA A 165 24.99 -21.86 -0.96
N ASN A 166 25.60 -21.28 0.06
CA ASN A 166 27.05 -21.05 0.13
C ASN A 166 27.56 -21.27 1.56
N ARG A 167 28.87 -21.13 1.79
CA ARG A 167 29.51 -21.38 3.09
C ARG A 167 29.01 -20.49 4.24
N TYR A 168 28.28 -19.41 3.96
CA TYR A 168 27.83 -18.39 4.92
C TYR A 168 26.31 -18.28 5.03
N GLY A 169 25.56 -19.20 4.42
CA GLY A 169 24.13 -19.07 4.20
C GLY A 169 23.87 -19.23 2.72
N GLY A 170 23.52 -18.14 2.03
CA GLY A 170 23.28 -18.22 0.59
C GLY A 170 22.82 -16.91 -0.02
N THR A 171 22.34 -17.04 -1.25
CA THR A 171 21.58 -15.99 -1.93
C THR A 171 20.25 -16.55 -2.41
N VAL A 172 19.25 -15.69 -2.56
CA VAL A 172 18.00 -16.04 -3.23
C VAL A 172 17.89 -15.24 -4.52
N ASP A 173 17.78 -15.98 -5.62
CA ASP A 173 17.53 -15.45 -6.95
C ASP A 173 16.01 -15.30 -7.15
N PRO A 174 15.49 -14.09 -7.36
CA PRO A 174 14.05 -13.88 -7.55
C PRO A 174 13.52 -14.60 -8.80
N THR A 175 12.33 -15.19 -8.71
CA THR A 175 11.67 -15.78 -9.89
C THR A 175 11.05 -14.72 -10.80
N SER A 176 10.68 -13.56 -10.24
CA SER A 176 10.09 -12.45 -10.99
C SER A 176 11.14 -11.54 -11.62
N ARG A 177 11.08 -11.36 -12.95
CA ARG A 177 11.96 -10.43 -13.70
C ARG A 177 11.84 -8.95 -13.26
N LYS A 178 10.80 -8.59 -12.49
CA LYS A 178 10.62 -7.24 -11.94
C LYS A 178 11.65 -6.93 -10.86
N GLU A 179 12.11 -7.93 -10.12
CA GLU A 179 13.13 -7.79 -9.10
C GLU A 179 14.49 -8.14 -9.68
N LYS A 180 15.38 -7.15 -9.75
CA LYS A 180 16.72 -7.31 -10.34
C LYS A 180 17.80 -7.59 -9.30
N SER A 181 17.44 -7.54 -8.01
CA SER A 181 18.39 -7.66 -6.91
C SER A 181 18.31 -9.06 -6.32
N ASN A 182 19.46 -9.71 -6.21
CA ASN A 182 19.58 -10.91 -5.40
C ASN A 182 19.52 -10.54 -3.91
N PHE A 183 18.97 -11.44 -3.11
CA PHE A 183 18.88 -11.27 -1.67
C PHE A 183 19.91 -12.15 -0.97
N ILE A 184 20.70 -11.57 -0.08
CA ILE A 184 21.61 -12.31 0.79
C ILE A 184 20.80 -12.89 1.95
N ILE A 185 20.95 -14.20 2.17
CA ILE A 185 20.40 -14.92 3.31
C ILE A 185 21.57 -15.32 4.21
N GLU A 186 21.52 -14.92 5.48
CA GLU A 186 22.50 -15.34 6.48
C GLU A 186 22.19 -16.77 6.93
N LYS A 187 23.22 -17.52 7.37
CA LYS A 187 23.04 -18.90 7.82
C LYS A 187 21.94 -19.10 8.88
N ALA A 188 21.77 -18.14 9.79
CA ALA A 188 20.72 -18.17 10.81
C ALA A 188 19.30 -18.01 10.22
N ASP A 189 19.20 -17.38 9.05
CA ASP A 189 17.94 -17.05 8.37
C ASP A 189 17.61 -18.05 7.24
N ALA A 190 18.47 -19.05 7.02
CA ALA A 190 18.34 -20.04 5.94
C ALA A 190 17.36 -21.18 6.26
N ARG A 191 17.01 -21.37 7.55
CA ARG A 191 16.20 -22.51 8.03
C ARG A 191 16.77 -23.84 7.50
N ASP A 192 15.90 -24.76 7.08
CA ASP A 192 16.27 -26.06 6.53
C ASP A 192 16.38 -26.06 4.99
N ALA A 193 16.44 -24.88 4.36
CA ALA A 193 16.46 -24.77 2.91
C ALA A 193 17.78 -25.30 2.33
N LYS A 194 17.66 -26.06 1.24
CA LYS A 194 18.78 -26.67 0.50
C LYS A 194 19.02 -25.95 -0.81
N ASP A 195 20.19 -26.16 -1.38
CA ASP A 195 20.52 -25.61 -2.69
C ASP A 195 19.52 -26.07 -3.75
N GLY A 196 18.95 -25.12 -4.48
CA GLY A 196 17.93 -25.36 -5.51
C GLY A 196 16.49 -25.41 -4.99
N ASP A 197 16.26 -25.21 -3.70
CA ASP A 197 14.90 -25.11 -3.16
C ASP A 197 14.24 -23.80 -3.59
N LEU A 198 12.95 -23.89 -3.89
CA LEU A 198 12.06 -22.75 -4.05
C LEU A 198 11.64 -22.29 -2.65
N VAL A 199 11.91 -21.02 -2.35
CA VAL A 199 11.73 -20.46 -1.02
C VAL A 199 10.96 -19.15 -1.07
N ARG A 200 10.18 -18.91 -0.02
CA ARG A 200 9.53 -17.63 0.24
C ARG A 200 10.38 -16.82 1.21
N ILE A 201 10.68 -15.57 0.87
CA ILE A 201 11.55 -14.70 1.68
C ILE A 201 10.87 -13.39 2.06
N ASN A 202 11.15 -12.91 3.26
CA ASN A 202 10.81 -11.54 3.66
C ASN A 202 12.05 -10.65 3.54
N ALA A 203 11.98 -9.69 2.63
CA ALA A 203 13.03 -8.71 2.44
C ALA A 203 13.16 -7.81 3.68
N ARG A 204 14.37 -7.67 4.22
CA ARG A 204 14.64 -6.73 5.31
C ARG A 204 14.73 -5.30 4.76
N PRO A 205 14.29 -4.28 5.52
CA PRO A 205 14.45 -2.88 5.12
C PRO A 205 15.93 -2.54 4.91
N ALA A 206 16.31 -2.17 3.68
CA ALA A 206 17.67 -1.72 3.38
C ALA A 206 17.75 -0.19 3.44
N ARG A 207 18.78 0.35 4.10
CA ARG A 207 19.14 1.77 4.04
C ARG A 207 20.44 1.92 3.24
N GLY A 208 20.39 2.64 2.11
CA GLY A 208 21.55 2.96 1.29
C GLY A 208 21.80 1.99 0.12
N TYR A 209 22.98 2.12 -0.49
CA TYR A 209 23.42 1.27 -1.60
C TYR A 209 24.16 0.06 -1.02
N GLY A 210 23.62 -1.14 -1.24
CA GLY A 210 24.20 -2.38 -0.76
C GLY A 210 23.32 -3.59 -1.11
N PRO A 211 23.85 -4.81 -0.99
CA PRO A 211 23.07 -6.01 -1.27
C PRO A 211 21.89 -6.12 -0.31
N ARG A 212 20.72 -6.44 -0.85
CA ARG A 212 19.49 -6.57 -0.07
C ARG A 212 19.60 -7.83 0.77
N ARG A 213 19.14 -7.77 2.02
CA ARG A 213 19.09 -8.91 2.92
C ARG A 213 17.66 -9.39 3.05
N ALA A 214 17.47 -10.67 3.27
CA ALA A 214 16.18 -11.25 3.54
C ALA A 214 16.32 -12.43 4.50
N ALA A 215 15.18 -12.90 5.01
CA ALA A 215 15.10 -14.15 5.75
C ALA A 215 14.11 -15.10 5.08
N ILE A 216 14.42 -16.39 5.08
CA ILE A 216 13.52 -17.41 4.56
C ILE A 216 12.36 -17.59 5.54
N VAL A 217 11.14 -17.50 5.03
CA VAL A 217 9.88 -17.63 5.76
C VAL A 217 9.22 -18.97 5.49
N GLU A 218 9.55 -19.61 4.37
CA GLU A 218 8.97 -20.89 3.99
C GLU A 218 9.88 -21.56 2.96
N VAL A 219 10.01 -22.89 3.06
CA VAL A 219 10.57 -23.73 2.01
C VAL A 219 9.39 -24.38 1.30
N ILE A 220 9.09 -23.91 0.09
CA ILE A 220 7.91 -24.33 -0.68
C ILE A 220 8.13 -25.75 -1.23
N GLY A 221 9.36 -26.02 -1.68
CA GLY A 221 9.73 -27.30 -2.28
C GLY A 221 10.94 -27.16 -3.17
N ARG A 222 11.13 -28.11 -4.09
CA ARG A 222 12.22 -28.02 -5.07
C ARG A 222 11.76 -27.35 -6.35
N LEU A 223 12.65 -26.62 -7.00
CA LEU A 223 12.34 -25.94 -8.27
C LEU A 223 11.88 -26.90 -9.38
N ASP A 224 12.30 -28.16 -9.35
CA ASP A 224 11.96 -29.21 -10.32
C ASP A 224 10.62 -29.92 -10.04
N ASP A 225 9.93 -29.61 -8.93
CA ASP A 225 8.59 -30.12 -8.63
C ASP A 225 7.56 -29.48 -9.60
N PRO A 226 6.68 -30.27 -10.25
CA PRO A 226 5.58 -29.74 -11.07
C PRO A 226 4.74 -28.67 -10.37
N ARG A 227 4.53 -28.78 -9.05
CA ARG A 227 3.78 -27.77 -8.26
C ARG A 227 4.49 -26.42 -8.20
N SER A 228 5.82 -26.40 -8.28
CA SER A 228 6.62 -25.18 -8.20
C SER A 228 6.35 -24.25 -9.38
N ALA A 229 6.11 -24.78 -10.58
CA ALA A 229 5.75 -23.97 -11.74
C ALA A 229 4.45 -23.18 -11.52
N SER A 230 3.43 -23.84 -10.96
CA SER A 230 2.14 -23.21 -10.64
C SER A 230 2.28 -22.11 -9.59
N ILE A 231 3.03 -22.37 -8.51
CA ILE A 231 3.26 -21.39 -7.43
C ILE A 231 4.02 -20.16 -7.95
N ILE A 232 5.06 -20.37 -8.77
CA ILE A 232 5.80 -19.27 -9.40
C ILE A 232 4.87 -18.45 -10.30
N ALA A 233 4.00 -19.11 -11.08
CA ALA A 233 3.06 -18.41 -11.95
C ALA A 233 2.06 -17.58 -11.13
N MET A 234 1.42 -18.16 -10.11
CA MET A 234 0.50 -17.47 -9.21
C MET A 234 1.16 -16.23 -8.61
N HIS A 235 2.36 -16.38 -8.03
CA HIS A 235 3.11 -15.28 -7.43
C HIS A 235 3.50 -14.19 -8.44
N THR A 236 3.99 -14.59 -9.61
CA THR A 236 4.40 -13.64 -10.67
C THR A 236 3.23 -12.79 -11.16
N HIS A 237 2.04 -13.37 -11.20
CA HIS A 237 0.80 -12.71 -11.60
C HIS A 237 0.05 -12.04 -10.43
N GLY A 238 0.57 -12.15 -9.20
CA GLY A 238 -0.07 -11.58 -8.01
C GLY A 238 -1.39 -12.26 -7.65
N VAL A 239 -1.56 -13.53 -8.03
CA VAL A 239 -2.67 -14.36 -7.59
C VAL A 239 -2.40 -14.78 -6.15
N PRO A 240 -3.29 -14.48 -5.20
CA PRO A 240 -3.16 -14.95 -3.82
C PRO A 240 -3.18 -16.48 -3.77
N ASP A 241 -2.26 -17.06 -3.01
CA ASP A 241 -2.14 -18.50 -2.79
C ASP A 241 -2.54 -18.93 -1.37
N GLU A 242 -2.93 -17.97 -0.52
CA GLU A 242 -3.39 -18.18 0.85
C GLU A 242 -4.73 -17.47 1.08
N PHE A 243 -5.62 -18.13 1.83
CA PHE A 243 -6.84 -17.50 2.32
C PHE A 243 -6.56 -16.68 3.57
N PRO A 244 -7.13 -15.47 3.73
CA PRO A 244 -7.01 -14.70 4.96
C PRO A 244 -7.60 -15.47 6.16
N GLU A 245 -6.95 -15.37 7.32
CA GLU A 245 -7.39 -16.08 8.54
C GLU A 245 -8.86 -15.77 8.89
N ALA A 246 -9.29 -14.51 8.77
CA ALA A 246 -10.67 -14.12 9.03
C ALA A 246 -11.68 -14.85 8.12
N VAL A 247 -11.32 -15.13 6.86
CA VAL A 247 -12.16 -15.87 5.91
C VAL A 247 -12.22 -17.35 6.31
N LEU A 248 -11.11 -17.93 6.73
CA LEU A 248 -11.07 -19.31 7.22
C LEU A 248 -11.90 -19.49 8.50
N GLU A 249 -11.80 -18.55 9.45
CA GLU A 249 -12.61 -18.55 10.66
C GLU A 249 -14.12 -18.43 10.37
N GLU A 250 -14.49 -17.58 9.40
CA GLU A 250 -15.88 -17.44 8.96
C GLU A 250 -16.38 -18.73 8.32
N ALA A 251 -15.60 -19.32 7.40
CA ALA A 251 -15.94 -20.56 6.72
C ALA A 251 -16.14 -21.73 7.71
N GLN A 252 -15.31 -21.83 8.76
CA GLN A 252 -15.46 -22.85 9.80
C GLN A 252 -16.75 -22.71 10.62
N LYS A 253 -17.26 -21.48 10.77
CA LYS A 253 -18.50 -21.17 11.50
C LYS A 253 -19.73 -21.22 10.60
N ALA A 254 -19.54 -21.36 9.28
CA ALA A 254 -20.64 -21.32 8.33
C ALA A 254 -21.59 -22.51 8.54
N THR A 255 -22.86 -22.20 8.75
CA THR A 255 -23.94 -23.18 8.77
C THR A 255 -24.81 -22.99 7.54
N ALA A 256 -25.54 -24.04 7.15
CA ALA A 256 -26.52 -23.94 6.07
C ALA A 256 -27.45 -22.74 6.29
N ALA A 257 -27.58 -21.89 5.28
CA ALA A 257 -28.46 -20.73 5.36
C ALA A 257 -29.92 -21.17 5.62
N PRO A 258 -30.62 -20.55 6.58
CA PRO A 258 -32.02 -20.83 6.84
C PRO A 258 -32.86 -20.31 5.67
N ALA A 259 -33.30 -21.24 4.82
CA ALA A 259 -34.15 -20.97 3.68
C ALA A 259 -35.23 -22.06 3.61
N PRO A 260 -36.44 -21.75 3.10
CA PRO A 260 -37.38 -22.80 2.74
C PRO A 260 -36.73 -23.72 1.69
N ARG A 261 -36.61 -25.00 2.01
CA ARG A 261 -36.04 -26.03 1.13
C ARG A 261 -37.06 -27.12 0.90
N GLU A 262 -37.19 -27.54 -0.34
CA GLU A 262 -37.93 -28.75 -0.69
C GLU A 262 -37.06 -29.98 -0.43
N ASP A 263 -37.65 -31.04 0.14
CA ASP A 263 -36.96 -32.29 0.39
C ASP A 263 -37.00 -33.19 -0.85
N LEU A 264 -35.90 -33.18 -1.61
CA LEU A 264 -35.70 -34.02 -2.79
C LEU A 264 -34.80 -35.24 -2.49
N THR A 265 -34.58 -35.60 -1.23
CA THR A 265 -33.65 -36.70 -0.84
C THR A 265 -34.06 -38.08 -1.36
N ARG A 266 -35.31 -38.25 -1.82
CA ARG A 266 -35.80 -39.50 -2.44
C ARG A 266 -35.51 -39.60 -3.94
N ILE A 267 -35.11 -38.51 -4.58
CA ILE A 267 -34.75 -38.50 -6.00
C ILE A 267 -33.30 -38.99 -6.13
N PRO A 268 -33.02 -40.02 -6.96
CA PRO A 268 -31.68 -40.55 -7.14
C PRO A 268 -30.85 -39.62 -8.06
N LEU A 269 -30.52 -38.43 -7.55
CA LEU A 269 -29.63 -37.49 -8.22
C LEU A 269 -28.23 -38.08 -8.39
N ILE A 270 -27.60 -37.83 -9.55
CA ILE A 270 -26.22 -38.23 -9.85
C ILE A 270 -25.38 -37.01 -10.20
N THR A 271 -24.08 -37.05 -9.90
CA THR A 271 -23.08 -36.08 -10.39
C THR A 271 -22.22 -36.75 -11.46
N ILE A 272 -21.71 -35.98 -12.43
CA ILE A 272 -20.93 -36.51 -13.57
C ILE A 272 -19.64 -35.69 -13.68
N ASP A 273 -18.66 -36.05 -12.87
CA ASP A 273 -17.39 -35.33 -12.74
C ASP A 273 -16.18 -36.24 -13.05
N PRO A 274 -15.01 -35.65 -13.35
CA PRO A 274 -13.74 -36.36 -13.33
C PRO A 274 -13.45 -37.05 -11.99
N GLU A 275 -12.69 -38.14 -12.01
CA GLU A 275 -12.35 -38.92 -10.80
C GLU A 275 -11.57 -38.11 -9.75
N ASP A 276 -10.82 -37.09 -10.20
CA ASP A 276 -10.01 -36.22 -9.35
C ASP A 276 -10.71 -34.93 -8.90
N ALA A 277 -11.97 -34.73 -9.30
CA ALA A 277 -12.78 -33.59 -8.88
C ALA A 277 -13.01 -33.60 -7.36
N ARG A 278 -13.08 -32.40 -6.76
CA ARG A 278 -13.35 -32.23 -5.32
C ARG A 278 -14.54 -31.32 -5.03
N ASP A 279 -15.04 -30.69 -6.08
CA ASP A 279 -16.05 -29.64 -6.14
C ASP A 279 -17.21 -30.14 -7.00
N HIS A 280 -18.02 -31.04 -6.44
CA HIS A 280 -19.22 -31.56 -7.10
C HIS A 280 -20.37 -30.55 -6.96
N ASP A 281 -20.44 -29.60 -7.88
CA ASP A 281 -21.36 -28.47 -7.80
C ASP A 281 -22.75 -28.77 -8.38
N ASP A 282 -22.86 -29.71 -9.32
CA ASP A 282 -24.09 -30.02 -10.03
C ASP A 282 -24.53 -31.48 -9.83
N ALA A 283 -25.85 -31.68 -9.89
CA ALA A 283 -26.46 -33.00 -9.85
C ALA A 283 -27.67 -33.04 -10.80
N VAL A 284 -27.85 -34.16 -11.48
CA VAL A 284 -28.89 -34.35 -12.50
C VAL A 284 -29.76 -35.56 -12.19
N TYR A 285 -31.02 -35.48 -12.61
CA TYR A 285 -32.00 -36.57 -12.60
C TYR A 285 -32.81 -36.48 -13.90
N ALA A 286 -33.20 -37.64 -14.45
CA ALA A 286 -34.00 -37.74 -15.66
C ALA A 286 -35.16 -38.73 -15.42
N GLU A 287 -36.36 -38.36 -15.88
CA GLU A 287 -37.62 -39.14 -15.80
C GLU A 287 -38.30 -39.21 -17.18
#